data_AF-A0A925DSG5-F1
#
_entry.id   AF-A0A925DSG5-F1
#
_cell.length_a   1.000
_cell.length_b   1.000
_cell.length_c   1.000
_cell.angle_alpha   90.00
_cell.angle_beta   90.00
_cell.angle_gamma   90.00
#
_symmetry.space_group_name_H-M   'P 1'
#
loop_
_entity.id
_entity.type
_entity.pdbx_description
1 polymer ?
#
loop_
_entity_poly.entity_id
_entity_poly.type
_entity_poly.pdbx_seq_one_letter_code
_entity_poly.pdbx_strand_id
1 'polypeptide(L)'
;MKNFTQQLLLLFIILIPASLRAQVPNLNSYPTASATLFLDFDGHQVQSAGWNQGNAFYCQPAALNNNQIEEMFNRVSEDYRPFNINITTDSTKFLSAPLNKRMRIIITPTSSWYPANVGGVSYVGSFTWGDNTPGFVFNEKLANNSKYIAE
;
A
#
# COMPACT_ATOMS: atom_id res chain seq x y z
N MET A 1 10.37 -3.80 47.83
CA MET A 1 9.14 -3.84 46.99
C MET A 1 9.31 -3.13 45.63
N LYS A 2 10.06 -2.03 45.50
CA LYS A 2 10.26 -1.31 44.21
C LYS A 2 10.92 -2.14 43.10
N ASN A 3 11.85 -3.04 43.44
CA ASN A 3 12.59 -3.85 42.45
C ASN A 3 11.73 -4.98 41.84
N PHE A 4 10.70 -5.44 42.56
CA PHE A 4 9.81 -6.51 42.09
C PHE A 4 8.83 -5.99 41.02
N THR A 5 8.37 -4.75 41.17
CA THR A 5 7.51 -4.09 40.19
C THR A 5 8.25 -3.79 38.88
N GLN A 6 9.53 -3.38 38.95
CA GLN A 6 10.37 -3.19 37.75
C GLN A 6 10.66 -4.52 37.04
N GLN A 7 10.89 -5.61 37.77
CA GLN A 7 11.07 -6.94 37.19
C GLN A 7 9.78 -7.47 36.53
N LEU A 8 8.61 -7.22 37.14
CA LEU A 8 7.32 -7.54 36.51
C LEU A 8 7.07 -6.71 35.23
N LEU A 9 7.45 -5.43 35.22
CA LEU A 9 7.31 -4.56 34.05
C LEU A 9 8.16 -5.04 32.86
N LEU A 10 9.39 -5.49 33.13
CA LEU A 10 10.29 -6.05 32.12
C LEU A 10 9.78 -7.40 31.57
N LEU A 11 9.20 -8.25 32.42
CA LEU A 11 8.56 -9.51 32.00
C LEU A 11 7.33 -9.29 31.11
N PHE A 12 6.55 -8.24 31.37
CA PHE A 12 5.38 -7.89 30.54
C PHE A 12 5.75 -7.43 29.12
N ILE A 13 6.91 -6.79 28.92
CA ILE A 13 7.37 -6.36 27.59
C ILE A 13 7.77 -7.56 26.72
N ILE A 14 8.32 -8.63 27.32
CA ILE A 14 8.77 -9.84 26.62
C ILE A 14 7.59 -10.76 26.23
N LEU A 15 6.45 -10.65 26.93
CA LEU A 15 5.25 -11.46 26.70
C LEU A 15 4.28 -10.87 25.66
N ILE A 16 4.60 -9.73 25.05
CA ILE A 16 3.82 -9.22 23.91
C ILE A 16 4.26 -10.02 22.67
N PRO A 17 3.37 -10.82 22.05
CA PRO A 17 3.69 -11.43 20.77
C PRO A 17 3.83 -10.30 19.73
N ALA A 18 5.08 -9.89 19.48
CA ALA A 18 5.40 -9.01 18.38
C ALA A 18 5.22 -9.82 17.09
N SER A 19 4.18 -9.49 16.32
CA SER A 19 4.07 -9.98 14.95
C SER A 19 5.14 -9.30 14.11
N LEU A 20 6.28 -9.95 13.94
CA LEU A 20 7.29 -9.54 12.96
C LEU A 20 6.72 -9.81 11.56
N ARG A 21 6.17 -8.79 10.91
CA ARG A 21 5.91 -8.84 9.47
C ARG A 21 7.22 -8.57 8.74
N ALA A 22 7.47 -9.31 7.65
CA ALA A 22 8.55 -8.95 6.74
C ALA A 22 8.31 -7.52 6.23
N GLN A 23 9.36 -6.70 6.25
CA GLN A 23 9.30 -5.36 5.67
C GLN A 23 9.02 -5.49 4.18
N VAL A 24 8.11 -4.66 3.67
CA VAL A 24 7.86 -4.55 2.22
C VAL A 24 9.19 -4.25 1.53
N PRO A 25 9.61 -5.05 0.53
CA PRO A 25 10.84 -4.80 -0.21
C PRO A 25 10.85 -3.38 -0.78
N ASN A 26 11.96 -2.65 -0.66
CA ASN A 26 12.10 -1.31 -1.23
C ASN A 26 12.53 -1.43 -2.70
N LEU A 27 11.60 -1.16 -3.62
CA LEU A 27 11.75 -1.38 -5.05
C LEU A 27 11.42 -0.10 -5.83
N ASN A 28 12.14 0.14 -6.92
CA ASN A 28 11.95 1.29 -7.81
C ASN A 28 12.28 0.90 -9.25
N SER A 29 11.35 1.13 -10.18
CA SER A 29 11.54 0.77 -11.60
C SER A 29 12.31 1.84 -12.36
N TYR A 30 12.11 3.12 -12.01
CA TYR A 30 12.78 4.25 -12.64
C TYR A 30 12.99 5.41 -11.63
N PRO A 31 13.96 5.31 -10.71
CA PRO A 31 14.08 6.20 -9.53
C PRO A 31 14.24 7.70 -9.81
N THR A 32 14.55 8.09 -11.05
CA THR A 32 14.77 9.47 -11.49
C THR A 32 13.58 10.05 -12.26
N ALA A 33 12.55 9.26 -12.57
CA ALA A 33 11.33 9.76 -13.20
C ALA A 33 10.58 10.70 -12.24
N SER A 34 10.01 11.78 -12.80
CA SER A 34 9.25 12.75 -12.00
C SER A 34 7.85 12.24 -11.63
N ALA A 35 7.25 11.40 -12.48
CA ALA A 35 5.96 10.80 -12.21
C ALA A 35 6.15 9.52 -11.41
N THR A 36 5.31 9.28 -10.39
CA THR A 36 5.46 8.12 -9.50
C THR A 36 4.14 7.42 -9.24
N LEU A 37 4.08 6.11 -9.49
CA LEU A 37 3.01 5.23 -9.03
C LEU A 37 3.52 4.41 -7.85
N PHE A 38 2.89 4.58 -6.69
CA PHE A 38 3.25 3.88 -5.47
C PHE A 38 2.32 2.70 -5.21
N LEU A 39 2.89 1.51 -5.12
CA LEU A 39 2.22 0.28 -4.73
C LEU A 39 2.35 0.11 -3.21
N ASP A 40 1.26 0.36 -2.50
CA ASP A 40 1.18 0.37 -1.04
C ASP A 40 0.66 -1.00 -0.56
N PHE A 41 1.51 -1.74 0.14
CA PHE A 41 1.22 -3.07 0.69
C PHE A 41 1.16 -3.07 2.23
N ASP A 42 1.66 -2.03 2.88
CA ASP A 42 1.83 -1.95 4.34
C ASP A 42 0.65 -1.31 5.06
N GLY A 43 -0.39 -0.93 4.31
CA GLY A 43 -1.66 -0.45 4.84
C GLY A 43 -1.67 1.07 5.01
N HIS A 44 -2.86 1.65 5.03
CA HIS A 44 -2.99 3.10 4.95
C HIS A 44 -4.25 3.62 5.63
N GLN A 45 -4.11 4.72 6.35
CA GLN A 45 -5.24 5.51 6.81
C GLN A 45 -5.68 6.44 5.68
N VAL A 46 -6.82 6.13 5.06
CA VAL A 46 -7.37 6.92 3.96
C VAL A 46 -8.22 8.06 4.54
N GLN A 47 -7.94 9.27 4.08
CA GLN A 47 -8.80 10.44 4.24
C GLN A 47 -8.88 11.18 2.89
N SER A 48 -9.93 10.93 2.12
CA SER A 48 -10.16 11.54 0.80
C SER A 48 -11.65 11.82 0.63
N ALA A 49 -11.99 12.98 0.05
CA ALA A 49 -13.37 13.33 -0.27
C ALA A 49 -14.02 12.37 -1.29
N GLY A 50 -13.21 11.71 -2.13
CA GLY A 50 -13.68 10.81 -3.18
C GLY A 50 -14.12 9.43 -2.68
N TRP A 51 -13.76 9.03 -1.46
CA TRP A 51 -14.02 7.69 -0.94
C TRP A 51 -14.76 7.73 0.39
N ASN A 52 -15.56 6.69 0.67
CA ASN A 52 -16.28 6.54 1.93
C ASN A 52 -17.06 7.80 2.39
N GLN A 53 -17.63 8.53 1.42
CA GLN A 53 -18.36 9.79 1.67
C GLN A 53 -17.51 10.85 2.40
N GLY A 54 -16.18 10.82 2.24
CA GLY A 54 -15.24 11.70 2.93
C GLY A 54 -14.85 11.26 4.34
N ASN A 55 -15.42 10.17 4.86
CA ASN A 55 -15.09 9.67 6.19
C ASN A 55 -13.80 8.87 6.17
N ALA A 56 -12.96 9.05 7.20
CA ALA A 56 -11.73 8.31 7.35
C ALA A 56 -11.96 6.80 7.51
N PHE A 57 -11.06 5.99 6.97
CA PHE A 57 -11.05 4.53 7.20
C PHE A 57 -9.62 3.98 7.08
N TYR A 58 -9.38 2.86 7.75
CA TYR A 58 -8.09 2.19 7.72
C TYR A 58 -8.10 0.99 6.77
N CYS A 59 -7.17 0.96 5.84
CA CYS A 59 -6.89 -0.20 5.00
C CYS A 59 -5.82 -1.07 5.66
N GLN A 60 -6.16 -2.33 5.92
CA GLN A 60 -5.20 -3.30 6.47
C GLN A 60 -4.07 -3.58 5.47
N PRO A 61 -2.85 -3.90 5.94
CA PRO A 61 -1.76 -4.32 5.07
C PRO A 61 -2.13 -5.59 4.30
N ALA A 62 -1.65 -5.71 3.07
CA ALA A 62 -1.82 -6.91 2.27
C ALA A 62 -1.13 -8.11 2.94
N ALA A 63 -1.84 -9.24 3.07
CA ALA A 63 -1.28 -10.49 3.59
C ALA A 63 -0.48 -11.24 2.50
N LEU A 64 0.47 -10.55 1.87
CA LEU A 64 1.32 -11.07 0.79
C LEU A 64 2.78 -11.18 1.27
N ASN A 65 3.49 -12.20 0.79
CA ASN A 65 4.92 -12.35 1.08
C ASN A 65 5.79 -11.55 0.09
N ASN A 66 7.07 -11.38 0.42
CA ASN A 66 8.00 -10.58 -0.38
C ASN A 66 8.15 -11.07 -1.83
N ASN A 67 8.13 -12.38 -2.08
CA ASN A 67 8.23 -12.92 -3.44
C ASN A 67 6.99 -12.52 -4.27
N GLN A 68 5.80 -12.52 -3.66
CA GLN A 68 4.58 -12.06 -4.34
C GLN A 68 4.64 -10.56 -4.62
N ILE A 69 5.11 -9.76 -3.66
CA ILE A 69 5.27 -8.31 -3.84
C ILE A 69 6.26 -8.00 -4.97
N GLU A 70 7.41 -8.68 -4.99
CA GLU A 70 8.42 -8.53 -6.04
C GLU A 70 7.88 -8.96 -7.41
N GLU A 71 7.15 -10.07 -7.49
CA GLU A 71 6.49 -10.50 -8.73
C GLU A 71 5.52 -9.44 -9.25
N MET A 72 4.64 -8.94 -8.38
CA MET A 72 3.68 -7.89 -8.73
C MET A 72 4.37 -6.62 -9.18
N PHE A 73 5.38 -6.17 -8.43
CA PHE A 73 6.19 -5.01 -8.79
C PHE A 73 6.80 -5.16 -10.18
N ASN A 74 7.38 -6.33 -10.49
CA ASN A 74 8.01 -6.58 -11.79
C ASN A 74 6.99 -6.55 -12.94
N ARG A 75 5.79 -7.12 -12.74
CA ARG A 75 4.70 -7.10 -13.73
C ARG A 75 4.23 -5.68 -14.02
N VAL A 76 3.85 -4.93 -12.98
CA VAL A 76 3.40 -3.53 -13.14
C VAL A 76 4.54 -2.68 -13.73
N SER A 77 5.79 -2.91 -13.33
CA SER A 77 6.93 -2.19 -13.89
C SER A 77 7.16 -2.48 -15.38
N GLU A 78 6.87 -3.69 -15.84
CA GLU A 78 6.93 -4.07 -17.26
C GLU A 78 5.85 -3.33 -18.06
N ASP A 79 4.59 -3.35 -17.61
CA ASP A 79 3.48 -2.70 -18.32
C ASP A 79 3.65 -1.18 -18.43
N TYR A 80 4.27 -0.58 -17.42
CA TYR A 80 4.53 0.85 -17.39
C TYR A 80 5.89 1.26 -18.00
N ARG A 81 6.71 0.31 -18.47
CA ARG A 81 8.03 0.58 -19.05
C ARG A 81 8.05 1.59 -20.20
N PRO A 82 7.03 1.67 -21.09
CA PRO A 82 7.01 2.68 -22.15
C PRO A 82 6.85 4.12 -21.65
N PHE A 83 6.46 4.33 -20.39
CA PHE A 83 6.19 5.65 -19.84
C PHE A 83 7.35 6.15 -18.97
N ASN A 84 7.52 7.47 -18.89
CA ASN A 84 8.47 8.11 -17.98
C ASN A 84 7.90 8.19 -16.55
N ILE A 85 7.74 7.04 -15.91
CA ILE A 85 7.12 6.89 -14.58
C ILE A 85 7.92 5.92 -13.72
N ASN A 86 8.06 6.24 -12.44
CA ASN A 86 8.62 5.35 -11.43
C ASN A 86 7.49 4.52 -10.81
N ILE A 87 7.53 3.21 -11.00
CA ILE A 87 6.76 2.28 -10.17
C ILE A 87 7.58 2.02 -8.93
N THR A 88 6.99 2.14 -7.75
CA THR A 88 7.74 2.04 -6.49
C THR A 88 6.93 1.43 -5.36
N THR A 89 7.61 0.79 -4.43
CA THR A 89 7.10 0.42 -3.08
C THR A 89 7.71 1.30 -1.99
N ASP A 90 8.47 2.33 -2.37
CA ASP A 90 9.10 3.29 -1.46
C ASP A 90 8.21 4.54 -1.28
N SER A 91 7.64 4.68 -0.09
CA SER A 91 6.81 5.83 0.25
C SER A 91 7.59 7.16 0.22
N THR A 92 8.91 7.15 0.42
CA THR A 92 9.72 8.37 0.34
C THR A 92 9.78 8.91 -1.09
N LYS A 93 9.84 8.01 -2.09
CA LYS A 93 9.79 8.37 -3.51
C LYS A 93 8.44 8.93 -3.89
N PHE A 94 7.35 8.31 -3.43
CA PHE A 94 6.01 8.86 -3.57
C PHE A 94 5.88 10.26 -2.98
N LEU A 95 6.32 10.45 -1.73
CA LEU A 95 6.20 11.71 -1.02
C LEU A 95 7.05 12.83 -1.66
N SER A 96 8.17 12.48 -2.29
CA SER A 96 9.03 13.43 -3.02
C SER A 96 8.49 13.84 -4.41
N ALA A 97 7.59 13.04 -4.99
CA ALA A 97 7.03 13.33 -6.31
C ALA A 97 6.02 14.51 -6.26
N PRO A 98 5.89 15.31 -7.34
CA PRO A 98 4.90 16.38 -7.42
C PRO A 98 3.48 15.85 -7.22
N LEU A 99 2.63 16.62 -6.52
CA LEU A 99 1.26 16.20 -6.18
C LEU A 99 0.46 15.74 -7.41
N ASN A 100 0.51 16.50 -8.51
CA ASN A 100 -0.20 16.20 -9.75
C ASN A 100 0.51 15.20 -10.69
N LYS A 101 1.57 14.54 -10.20
CA LYS A 101 2.32 13.52 -10.93
C LYS A 101 2.55 12.28 -10.07
N ARG A 102 1.69 12.05 -9.08
CA ARG A 102 1.79 10.88 -8.23
C ARG A 102 0.45 10.25 -7.94
N MET A 103 0.46 8.95 -7.77
CA MET A 103 -0.71 8.18 -7.39
C MET A 103 -0.31 7.06 -6.43
N ARG A 104 -1.16 6.80 -5.44
CA ARG A 104 -1.05 5.66 -4.53
C ARG A 104 -2.09 4.63 -4.93
N ILE A 105 -1.64 3.40 -5.14
CA ILE A 105 -2.50 2.23 -5.29
C ILE A 105 -2.36 1.44 -3.99
N ILE A 106 -3.46 1.30 -3.25
CA ILE A 106 -3.49 0.56 -1.98
C ILE A 106 -3.93 -0.87 -2.26
N ILE A 107 -3.02 -1.82 -2.01
CA ILE A 107 -3.31 -3.25 -2.07
C ILE A 107 -3.74 -3.67 -0.67
N THR A 108 -4.99 -4.08 -0.51
CA THR A 108 -5.57 -4.34 0.82
C THR A 108 -6.68 -5.38 0.81
N PRO A 109 -6.81 -6.23 1.86
CA PRO A 109 -7.98 -7.08 2.02
C PRO A 109 -9.24 -6.26 2.40
N THR A 110 -9.05 -5.01 2.83
CA THR A 110 -10.14 -4.18 3.36
C THR A 110 -11.00 -3.60 2.23
N SER A 111 -12.22 -4.12 2.10
CA SER A 111 -13.18 -3.68 1.07
C SER A 111 -14.57 -3.32 1.60
N SER A 112 -14.80 -3.37 2.91
CA SER A 112 -16.13 -3.16 3.52
C SER A 112 -16.73 -1.77 3.26
N TRP A 113 -15.88 -0.74 3.12
CA TRP A 113 -16.28 0.62 2.76
C TRP A 113 -16.70 0.76 1.29
N TYR A 114 -16.42 -0.24 0.45
CA TYR A 114 -16.78 -0.30 -0.96
C TYR A 114 -17.53 -1.61 -1.28
N PRO A 115 -18.86 -1.67 -1.04
CA PRO A 115 -19.65 -2.89 -1.11
C PRO A 115 -19.98 -3.32 -2.56
N ALA A 116 -18.97 -3.35 -3.44
CA ALA A 116 -19.06 -3.87 -4.79
C ALA A 116 -18.22 -5.15 -4.94
N ASN A 117 -18.67 -6.08 -5.78
CA ASN A 117 -17.92 -7.31 -6.08
C ASN A 117 -16.93 -7.07 -7.24
N VAL A 118 -15.84 -6.36 -6.95
CA VAL A 118 -14.78 -6.00 -7.91
C VAL A 118 -13.40 -6.33 -7.35
N GLY A 119 -12.43 -6.57 -8.23
CA GLY A 119 -11.02 -6.77 -7.86
C GLY A 119 -10.29 -5.50 -7.43
N GLY A 120 -10.77 -4.33 -7.86
CA GLY A 120 -10.18 -3.03 -7.54
C GLY A 120 -11.07 -1.89 -8.01
N VAL A 121 -10.74 -0.66 -7.62
CA VAL A 121 -11.46 0.55 -8.00
C VAL A 121 -10.54 1.77 -7.99
N SER A 122 -10.68 2.65 -8.98
CA SER A 122 -10.02 3.96 -9.02
C SER A 122 -10.87 4.96 -9.81
N TYR A 123 -10.68 6.25 -9.56
CA TYR A 123 -11.27 7.31 -10.38
C TYR A 123 -10.47 7.53 -11.66
N VAL A 124 -11.15 7.59 -12.79
CA VAL A 124 -10.54 7.93 -14.07
C VAL A 124 -9.99 9.36 -14.04
N GLY A 125 -8.73 9.53 -14.44
CA GLY A 125 -8.06 10.84 -14.47
C GLY A 125 -7.52 11.33 -13.12
N SER A 126 -7.69 10.56 -12.03
CA SER A 126 -7.27 10.96 -10.69
C SER A 126 -5.76 11.16 -10.51
N PHE A 127 -4.94 10.56 -11.38
CA PHE A 127 -3.49 10.68 -11.36
C PHE A 127 -2.99 12.14 -11.34
N THR A 128 -3.74 13.07 -11.92
CA THR A 128 -3.35 14.48 -12.04
C THR A 128 -4.04 15.41 -11.04
N TRP A 129 -4.95 14.93 -10.18
CA TRP A 129 -5.72 15.79 -9.27
C TRP A 129 -4.88 16.42 -8.17
N GLY A 130 -3.84 15.72 -7.69
CA GLY A 130 -2.95 16.23 -6.65
C GLY A 130 -3.55 16.33 -5.25
N ASP A 131 -4.72 15.72 -5.03
CA ASP A 131 -5.41 15.64 -3.74
C ASP A 131 -5.07 14.36 -2.96
N ASN A 132 -4.22 13.49 -3.52
CA ASN A 132 -3.86 12.17 -3.01
C ASN A 132 -5.06 11.20 -2.88
N THR A 133 -6.13 11.38 -3.64
CA THR A 133 -7.19 10.36 -3.75
C THR A 133 -6.59 9.07 -4.34
N PRO A 134 -6.56 7.95 -3.59
CA PRO A 134 -5.89 6.73 -4.03
C PRO A 134 -6.78 5.88 -4.94
N GLY A 135 -6.15 4.92 -5.63
CA GLY A 135 -6.81 3.73 -6.16
C GLY A 135 -6.65 2.53 -5.22
N PHE A 136 -7.46 1.50 -5.42
CA PHE A 136 -7.48 0.31 -4.56
C PHE A 136 -7.46 -0.97 -5.38
N VAL A 137 -6.74 -1.97 -4.86
CA VAL A 137 -6.80 -3.36 -5.32
C VAL A 137 -7.10 -4.26 -4.12
N PHE A 138 -8.16 -5.04 -4.22
CA PHE A 138 -8.67 -5.89 -3.15
C PHE A 138 -8.11 -7.31 -3.28
N ASN A 139 -6.91 -7.56 -2.72
CA ASN A 139 -6.15 -8.79 -2.96
C ASN A 139 -6.91 -10.09 -2.59
N GLU A 140 -7.74 -10.07 -1.54
CA GLU A 140 -8.54 -11.25 -1.17
C GLU A 140 -9.62 -11.59 -2.21
N LYS A 141 -10.18 -10.59 -2.89
CA LYS A 141 -11.13 -10.81 -4.00
C LYS A 141 -10.46 -11.34 -5.26
N LEU A 142 -9.13 -11.29 -5.30
CA LEU A 142 -8.27 -11.78 -6.38
C LEU A 142 -7.51 -13.04 -5.96
N ALA A 143 -8.03 -13.77 -4.97
CA ALA A 143 -7.48 -15.03 -4.46
C ALA A 143 -6.03 -14.94 -3.97
N ASN A 144 -5.56 -13.75 -3.58
CA ASN A 144 -4.16 -13.48 -3.24
C ASN A 144 -3.17 -13.90 -4.33
N ASN A 145 -3.61 -13.94 -5.59
CA ASN A 145 -2.81 -14.35 -6.72
C ASN A 145 -2.03 -13.15 -7.27
N SER A 146 -0.70 -13.19 -7.21
CA SER A 146 0.19 -12.09 -7.65
C SER A 146 -0.13 -11.60 -9.06
N LYS A 147 -0.44 -12.51 -10.00
CA LYS A 147 -0.80 -12.15 -11.36
C LYS A 147 -2.11 -11.37 -11.41
N TYR A 148 -3.16 -11.86 -10.76
CA TYR A 148 -4.47 -11.19 -10.81
C TYR A 148 -4.47 -9.83 -10.11
N ILE A 149 -3.62 -9.62 -9.10
CA ILE A 149 -3.52 -8.35 -8.37
C ILE A 149 -2.71 -7.32 -9.17
N ALA A 150 -1.77 -7.77 -10.02
CA ALA A 150 -0.90 -6.89 -10.79
C ALA A 150 -1.50 -6.38 -12.11
N GLU A 151 -2.62 -6.95 -12.57
CA GLU A 151 -3.21 -6.75 -13.90
C GLU A 151 -4.65 -6.20 -13.79
#